data_AF-A0A530BGD2-F1
#
_entry.id   AF-A0A530BGD2-F1
#
_cell.length_a   1.000
_cell.length_b   1.000
_cell.length_c   1.000
_cell.angle_alpha   90.00
_cell.angle_beta   90.00
_cell.angle_gamma   90.00
#
_symmetry.space_group_name_H-M   'P 1'
#
loop_
_entity.id
_entity.type
_entity.pdbx_description
1 polymer ?
#
loop_
_entity_poly.entity_id
_entity_poly.type
_entity_poly.pdbx_seq_one_letter_code
_entity_poly.pdbx_strand_id
1 'polypeptide(L)' 'MRVSKEKAAENRHALLQAASRLFRKRGIDGVGVAEVAKEAGLTHGALYA' A
#
# COMPACT_ATOMS: atom_id res chain seq x y z
N MET A 1 3.76 2.13 -19.27
CA MET A 1 3.06 0.82 -19.26
C MET A 1 1.88 0.95 -18.31
N ARG A 2 0.64 0.75 -18.78
CA ARG A 2 -0.56 0.84 -17.93
C ARG A 2 -0.67 -0.45 -17.13
N VAL A 3 -0.82 -0.35 -15.81
CA VAL A 3 -1.09 -1.51 -14.94
C VAL A 3 -2.43 -2.12 -15.35
N SER A 4 -2.51 -3.44 -15.48
CA SER A 4 -3.78 -4.11 -15.78
C SER A 4 -4.75 -3.92 -14.60
N LYS A 5 -6.06 -3.99 -14.87
CA LYS A 5 -7.08 -3.90 -13.79
C LYS A 5 -6.84 -4.94 -12.69
N GLU A 6 -6.45 -6.14 -13.10
CA GLU A 6 -6.16 -7.26 -12.22
C GLU A 6 -4.95 -6.97 -11.33
N LYS A 7 -3.86 -6.45 -11.92
CA LYS A 7 -2.67 -6.05 -11.17
C LYS A 7 -2.93 -4.88 -10.23
N ALA A 8 -3.78 -3.93 -10.61
CA ALA A 8 -4.20 -2.84 -9.74
C ALA A 8 -4.99 -3.35 -8.53
N ALA A 9 -5.86 -4.35 -8.71
CA ALA A 9 -6.60 -4.98 -7.62
C ALA A 9 -5.66 -5.73 -6.65
N GLU A 10 -4.68 -6.48 -7.18
CA GLU A 10 -3.64 -7.12 -6.36
C GLU A 10 -2.85 -6.11 -5.53
N ASN A 11 -2.37 -5.04 -6.18
CA ASN A 11 -1.62 -3.98 -5.51
C ASN A 11 -2.46 -3.32 -4.41
N ARG A 12 -3.74 -3.06 -4.68
CA ARG A 12 -4.66 -2.51 -3.68
C ARG A 12 -4.83 -3.47 -2.49
N HIS A 13 -4.94 -4.77 -2.74
CA HIS A 13 -5.02 -5.76 -1.66
C HIS A 13 -3.75 -5.76 -0.81
N ALA A 14 -2.57 -5.75 -1.43
CA ALA A 14 -1.29 -5.70 -0.72
C ALA A 14 -1.15 -4.42 0.14
N LEU A 15 -1.52 -3.26 -0.41
CA LEU A 15 -1.52 -1.97 0.32
C LEU A 15 -2.44 -2.00 1.54
N LEU A 16 -3.65 -2.52 1.40
CA LEU A 16 -4.61 -2.61 2.51
C LEU A 16 -4.12 -3.55 3.63
N GLN A 17 -3.50 -4.67 3.27
CA GLN A 17 -2.92 -5.60 4.25
C GLN A 17 -1.75 -4.95 5.00
N ALA A 18 -0.84 -4.29 4.28
CA ALA A 18 0.29 -3.55 4.86
C ALA A 18 -0.20 -2.44 5.80
N ALA A 19 -1.11 -1.59 5.33
CA ALA A 19 -1.70 -0.50 6.11
C ALA A 19 -2.36 -1.02 7.38
N SER A 20 -3.18 -2.07 7.27
CA SER A 20 -3.87 -2.67 8.41
C SER A 20 -2.90 -3.15 9.50
N ARG A 21 -1.77 -3.76 9.12
CA ARG A 21 -0.74 -4.18 10.08
C ARG A 21 -0.06 -2.99 10.74
N LEU A 22 0.37 -2.02 9.94
CA LEU A 22 1.09 -0.85 10.43
C LEU A 22 0.22 0.01 11.35
N PHE A 23 -1.03 0.30 10.96
CA PHE A 23 -1.96 1.09 11.76
C PHE A 23 -2.27 0.42 13.10
N ARG A 24 -2.44 -0.91 13.16
CA ARG A 24 -2.63 -1.61 14.44
C ARG A 24 -1.40 -1.52 15.35
N LYS A 25 -0.20 -1.50 14.77
CA LYS A 25 1.05 -1.48 15.54
C LYS A 25 1.42 -0.09 16.05
N ARG A 26 1.11 0.96 15.29
CA ARG A 26 1.67 2.31 15.49
C ARG A 26 0.63 3.44 15.51
N GLY A 27 -0.65 3.12 15.34
CA GLY A 27 -1.69 4.11 15.12
C GLY A 27 -1.66 4.68 13.71
N ILE A 28 -2.73 5.41 13.35
CA ILE A 28 -2.87 6.03 12.03
C ILE A 28 -1.87 7.18 11.86
N ASP A 29 -1.75 8.04 12.87
CA ASP A 29 -0.85 9.21 12.85
C ASP A 29 0.64 8.81 12.79
N GLY A 30 0.96 7.59 13.20
CA GLY A 30 2.32 7.05 13.22
C GLY A 30 2.78 6.40 11.92
N VAL A 31 1.94 6.36 10.87
CA VAL A 31 2.21 5.59 9.64
C VAL A 31 2.00 6.43 8.40
N GLY A 32 3.07 6.59 7.61
CA GLY A 32 3.02 7.32 6.34
C GLY A 32 2.71 6.43 5.13
N VAL A 33 2.12 7.01 4.09
CA VAL A 33 1.80 6.33 2.82
C VAL A 33 3.02 5.72 2.11
N ALA A 34 4.19 6.36 2.21
CA ALA A 34 5.44 5.82 1.66
C ALA A 34 5.89 4.53 2.37
N GLU A 35 5.64 4.45 3.67
CA GLU A 35 5.96 3.26 4.47
C GLU A 35 5.00 2.11 4.16
N VAL A 36 3.70 2.40 3.99
CA VAL A 36 2.70 1.42 3.54
C VAL A 36 3.08 0.84 2.18
N ALA A 37 3.47 1.69 1.22
CA ALA A 37 3.91 1.24 -0.10
C ALA A 37 5.15 0.33 0.00
N LYS A 38 6.15 0.75 0.79
CA LYS A 38 7.37 -0.03 1.01
C LYS A 38 7.08 -1.40 1.64
N GLU A 39 6.25 -1.45 2.68
CA GLU A 39 5.82 -2.68 3.35
C GLU A 39 5.02 -3.60 2.40
N ALA A 40 4.26 -3.03 1.46
CA ALA A 40 3.55 -3.78 0.43
C ALA A 40 4.46 -4.24 -0.72
N GLY A 41 5.75 -3.91 -0.72
CA GLY A 41 6.68 -4.22 -1.82
C GLY A 41 6.42 -3.40 -3.09
N LEU A 42 5.78 -2.22 -2.95
CA LEU A 42 5.36 -1.37 -4.04
C LEU A 42 6.08 -0.02 -4.04
N THR A 43 6.11 0.62 -5.19
CA THR A 43 6.57 2.01 -5.30
C THR A 43 5.52 2.95 -4.71
N HIS A 44 5.96 4.14 -4.29
CA HIS A 44 5.05 5.15 -3.75
C HIS A 44 3.91 5.52 -4.71
N GLY A 45 4.18 5.51 -6.03
CA GLY A 45 3.19 5.78 -7.06
C GLY A 45 2.06 4.74 -7.16
N ALA A 46 2.25 3.54 -6.62
CA ALA A 46 1.24 2.48 -6.68
C ALA A 46 -0.03 2.81 -5.88
N LEU A 47 0.01 3.76 -4.94
CA LEU A 47 -1.19 4.27 -4.27
C LEU A 47 -2.10 5.08 -5.20
N TYR A 48 -1.57 5.64 -6.29
CA TYR A 48 -2.26 6.59 -7.17
C TYR A 48 -2.52 6.03 -8.58
N ALA A 49 -2.16 4.77 -8.82
CA ALA A 49 -2.18 4.11 -10.13
C ALA A 49 -3.50 3.40 -10.45
#